data_AF-A0A3E4Q057-F1
#
_entry.id   AF-A0A3E4Q057-F1
#
_cell.length_a   1.000
_cell.length_b   1.000
_cell.length_c   1.000
_cell.angle_alpha   90.00
_cell.angle_beta   90.00
_cell.angle_gamma   90.00
#
_symmetry.space_group_name_H-M   'P 1'
#
loop_
_entity.id
_entity.type
_entity.pdbx_description
1 polymer ?
#
loop_
_entity_poly.entity_id
_entity_poly.type
_entity_poly.pdbx_seq_one_letter_code
_entity_poly.pdbx_strand_id
1 'polypeptide(L)'
;MKYKIIAVNNDTTIKTIVAEISEEEYETIMSNIKQLQISMLSKDYYVVVRDNIKELLAFLPTIKMQDKYSIDTINRYTYNVLGTFYAWIEYYESHYKKIFEPIKKKYYDKYFEYRMMYNLRIYMTHCEMAITKIEFWPGKLEMYIYIEPENLLQNSSRLQKKIITELQKMRDDNEKIDLYELMLGFEKIFTSMHKELLKALEPELQNVLNEINPYLQFTSEGKAKLCYIYEKETDKRVYSLTAFIGAFINKMCNPY
;
A
#
# COMPACT_ATOMS: atom_id res chain seq x y z
N MET A 1 -15.21 34.05 -0.55
CA MET A 1 -14.74 34.02 -1.95
C MET A 1 -15.84 33.43 -2.82
N LYS A 2 -16.01 33.88 -4.07
CA LYS A 2 -17.01 33.30 -5.00
C LYS A 2 -16.37 32.44 -6.08
N TYR A 3 -16.82 31.19 -6.20
CA TYR A 3 -16.36 30.25 -7.21
C TYR A 3 -17.44 29.96 -8.26
N LYS A 4 -17.03 29.47 -9.43
CA LYS A 4 -17.89 28.89 -10.48
C LYS A 4 -17.20 27.67 -11.08
N ILE A 5 -17.98 26.78 -11.69
CA ILE A 5 -17.44 25.64 -12.44
C ILE A 5 -17.65 25.89 -13.93
N ILE A 6 -16.58 25.73 -14.68
CA ILE A 6 -16.58 25.93 -16.13
C ILE A 6 -16.09 24.68 -16.86
N ALA A 7 -16.59 24.46 -18.06
CA ALA A 7 -16.04 23.54 -19.05
C ALA A 7 -15.46 24.34 -20.22
N VAL A 8 -14.28 23.95 -20.70
CA VAL A 8 -13.68 24.51 -21.90
C VAL A 8 -14.02 23.61 -23.09
N ASN A 9 -14.60 24.18 -24.14
CA ASN A 9 -14.90 23.49 -25.39
C ASN A 9 -13.64 23.40 -26.29
N ASN A 10 -13.69 22.54 -27.31
CA ASN A 10 -12.58 22.34 -28.25
C ASN A 10 -12.22 23.62 -29.03
N ASP A 11 -13.21 24.48 -29.29
CA ASP A 11 -13.05 25.79 -29.92
C ASP A 11 -12.61 26.89 -28.93
N THR A 12 -12.16 26.50 -27.73
CA THR A 12 -11.73 27.36 -26.61
C THR A 12 -12.85 28.18 -25.95
N THR A 13 -14.09 28.05 -26.39
CA THR A 13 -15.22 28.72 -25.74
C THR A 13 -15.48 28.13 -24.35
N ILE A 14 -15.96 28.97 -23.43
CA ILE A 14 -16.20 28.60 -22.05
C ILE A 14 -17.70 28.40 -21.85
N LYS A 15 -18.09 27.22 -21.35
CA LYS A 15 -19.44 26.96 -20.86
C LYS A 15 -19.43 26.94 -19.33
N THR A 16 -20.27 27.76 -18.72
CA THR A 16 -20.53 27.69 -17.28
C THR A 16 -21.37 26.45 -16.98
N ILE A 17 -20.87 25.57 -16.11
CA ILE A 17 -21.59 24.39 -15.59
C ILE A 17 -22.38 24.81 -14.35
N VAL A 18 -21.70 25.44 -13.40
CA VAL A 18 -22.28 26.00 -12.17
C VAL A 18 -21.90 27.47 -12.08
N ALA A 19 -22.90 28.35 -12.04
CA ALA A 19 -22.67 29.80 -12.10
C ALA A 19 -22.13 30.38 -10.80
N GLU A 20 -22.49 29.80 -9.65
CA GLU A 20 -22.02 30.19 -8.33
C GLU A 20 -21.98 28.97 -7.43
N ILE A 21 -20.82 28.74 -6.80
CA ILE A 21 -20.61 27.72 -5.78
C ILE A 21 -20.48 28.47 -4.45
N SER A 22 -21.19 28.02 -3.42
CA SER A 22 -20.98 28.54 -2.07
C SER A 22 -19.60 28.12 -1.54
N GLU A 23 -19.12 28.80 -0.49
CA GLU A 23 -17.86 28.39 0.16
C GLU A 23 -17.96 26.98 0.75
N GLU A 24 -19.11 26.62 1.32
CA GLU A 24 -19.40 25.29 1.85
C GLU A 24 -19.38 24.20 0.77
N GLU A 25 -19.97 24.46 -0.39
CA GLU A 25 -19.95 23.52 -1.51
C GLU A 25 -18.54 23.39 -2.10
N TYR A 26 -17.77 24.48 -2.17
CA TYR A 26 -16.37 24.43 -2.58
C TYR A 26 -15.53 23.56 -1.62
N GLU A 27 -15.64 23.78 -0.31
CA GLU A 27 -14.94 22.96 0.69
C GLU A 27 -15.36 21.49 0.61
N THR A 28 -16.63 21.20 0.33
CA THR A 28 -17.12 19.84 0.11
C THR A 28 -16.45 19.19 -1.11
N ILE A 29 -16.39 19.88 -2.25
CA ILE A 29 -15.71 19.38 -3.46
C ILE A 29 -14.22 19.13 -3.18
N MET A 30 -13.54 20.05 -2.49
CA MET A 30 -12.12 19.91 -2.15
C MET A 30 -11.86 18.79 -1.15
N SER A 31 -12.75 18.58 -0.19
CA SER A 31 -12.72 17.43 0.72
C SER A 31 -12.83 16.11 -0.04
N ASN A 32 -13.78 16.02 -0.99
CA ASN A 32 -13.96 14.87 -1.87
C ASN A 32 -12.72 14.58 -2.73
N ILE A 33 -12.12 15.63 -3.31
CA ILE A 33 -10.83 15.52 -4.03
C ILE A 33 -9.74 14.96 -3.12
N LYS A 34 -9.63 15.48 -1.89
CA LYS A 34 -8.63 15.02 -0.91
C LYS A 34 -8.84 13.54 -0.55
N GLN A 35 -10.08 13.09 -0.41
CA GLN A 35 -10.39 11.69 -0.13
C GLN A 35 -9.94 10.76 -1.28
N LEU A 36 -10.16 11.17 -2.53
CA LEU A 36 -9.65 10.46 -3.71
C LEU A 36 -8.11 10.46 -3.76
N GLN A 37 -7.45 11.56 -3.39
CA GLN A 37 -5.98 11.62 -3.29
C GLN A 37 -5.43 10.65 -2.24
N ILE A 38 -6.09 10.54 -1.10
CA ILE A 38 -5.72 9.56 -0.05
C ILE A 38 -5.79 8.14 -0.62
N SER A 39 -6.83 7.80 -1.39
CA SER A 39 -6.90 6.50 -2.05
C SER A 39 -5.81 6.28 -3.09
N MET A 40 -5.44 7.30 -3.86
CA MET A 40 -4.31 7.23 -4.79
C MET A 40 -2.99 6.93 -4.08
N LEU A 41 -2.74 7.55 -2.94
CA LEU A 41 -1.53 7.32 -2.15
C LEU A 41 -1.51 5.90 -1.55
N SER A 42 -2.67 5.36 -1.15
CA SER A 42 -2.76 3.97 -0.69
C SER A 42 -2.23 2.97 -1.72
N LYS A 43 -2.43 3.25 -3.01
CA LYS A 43 -1.89 2.45 -4.11
C LYS A 43 -0.38 2.58 -4.26
N ASP A 44 0.17 3.77 -4.04
CA ASP A 44 1.63 3.97 -4.08
C ASP A 44 2.32 3.12 -3.02
N TYR A 45 1.82 3.15 -1.78
CA TYR A 45 2.37 2.33 -0.70
C TYR A 45 2.29 0.84 -1.04
N TYR A 46 1.19 0.37 -1.65
CA TYR A 46 1.10 -1.02 -2.09
C TYR A 46 2.15 -1.39 -3.14
N VAL A 47 2.32 -0.56 -4.17
CA VAL A 47 3.29 -0.79 -5.25
C VAL A 47 4.70 -0.90 -4.70
N VAL A 48 5.08 0.01 -3.80
CA VAL A 48 6.41 0.02 -3.18
C VAL A 48 6.65 -1.26 -2.37
N VAL A 49 5.67 -1.72 -1.58
CA VAL A 49 5.80 -2.98 -0.83
C VAL A 49 5.90 -4.18 -1.77
N ARG A 50 5.00 -4.25 -2.76
CA ARG A 50 4.97 -5.32 -3.78
C ARG A 50 6.31 -5.44 -4.49
N ASP A 51 6.89 -4.32 -4.90
CA ASP A 51 8.12 -4.31 -5.67
C ASP A 51 9.33 -4.68 -4.79
N ASN A 52 9.40 -4.21 -3.54
CA ASN A 52 10.41 -4.68 -2.59
C ASN A 52 10.33 -6.19 -2.32
N ILE A 53 9.11 -6.76 -2.23
CA ILE A 53 8.91 -8.20 -2.08
C ILE A 53 9.46 -8.93 -3.30
N LYS A 54 9.12 -8.47 -4.51
CA LYS A 54 9.59 -9.06 -5.78
C LYS A 54 11.10 -8.96 -5.92
N GLU A 55 11.70 -7.84 -5.56
CA GLU A 55 13.16 -7.66 -5.58
C GLU A 55 13.85 -8.64 -4.64
N LEU A 56 13.35 -8.81 -3.41
CA LEU A 56 13.91 -9.79 -2.47
C LEU A 56 13.75 -11.22 -3.00
N LEU A 57 12.56 -11.59 -3.49
CA LEU A 57 12.30 -12.92 -4.06
C LEU A 57 13.15 -13.21 -5.30
N ALA A 58 13.44 -12.21 -6.13
CA ALA A 58 14.33 -12.35 -7.27
C ALA A 58 15.81 -12.43 -6.83
N PHE A 59 16.18 -11.76 -5.75
CA PHE A 59 17.54 -11.73 -5.23
C PHE A 59 17.95 -13.02 -4.54
N LEU A 60 17.12 -13.58 -3.65
CA LEU A 60 17.49 -14.74 -2.83
C LEU A 60 18.04 -15.94 -3.62
N PRO A 61 17.44 -16.36 -4.76
CA PRO A 61 17.94 -17.48 -5.56
C PRO A 61 19.27 -17.20 -6.28
N THR A 62 19.67 -15.92 -6.41
CA THR A 62 20.91 -15.54 -7.10
C THR A 62 22.15 -15.69 -6.24
N ILE A 63 21.98 -15.82 -4.93
CA ILE A 63 23.07 -15.87 -3.96
C ILE A 63 23.80 -17.20 -4.14
N LYS A 64 25.09 -17.16 -4.47
CA LYS A 64 25.94 -18.35 -4.61
C LYS A 64 26.94 -18.45 -3.47
N MET A 65 27.43 -19.66 -3.20
CA MET A 65 28.46 -19.93 -2.19
C MET A 65 29.75 -19.09 -2.40
N GLN A 66 30.05 -18.74 -3.65
CA GLN A 66 31.24 -17.95 -4.02
C GLN A 66 31.00 -16.44 -3.89
N ASP A 67 29.74 -16.02 -3.80
CA ASP A 67 29.40 -14.61 -3.69
C ASP A 67 29.58 -14.16 -2.25
N LYS A 68 30.39 -13.11 -2.04
CA LYS A 68 30.55 -12.42 -0.75
C LYS A 68 29.29 -11.62 -0.35
N TYR A 69 28.08 -12.04 -0.71
CA TYR A 69 26.90 -11.36 -0.21
C TYR A 69 26.88 -11.53 1.30
N SER A 70 27.15 -10.44 2.01
CA SER A 70 27.08 -10.44 3.45
C SER A 70 25.62 -10.61 3.84
N ILE A 71 25.40 -11.31 4.95
CA ILE A 71 24.11 -11.37 5.64
C ILE A 71 23.48 -9.96 5.75
N ASP A 72 24.29 -8.90 5.82
CA ASP A 72 23.84 -7.50 5.77
C ASP A 72 23.06 -7.14 4.51
N THR A 73 23.44 -7.64 3.34
CA THR A 73 22.73 -7.37 2.08
C THR A 73 21.35 -8.00 2.10
N ILE A 74 21.24 -9.25 2.58
CA ILE A 74 19.95 -9.93 2.74
C ILE A 74 19.10 -9.15 3.75
N ASN A 75 19.67 -8.80 4.91
CA ASN A 75 18.99 -8.00 5.92
C ASN A 75 18.54 -6.64 5.39
N ARG A 76 19.30 -5.97 4.52
CA ARG A 76 18.89 -4.72 3.87
C ARG A 76 17.64 -4.91 3.02
N TYR A 77 17.59 -5.94 2.16
CA TYR A 77 16.40 -6.23 1.35
C TYR A 77 15.20 -6.60 2.23
N THR A 78 15.39 -7.44 3.25
CA THR A 78 14.34 -7.79 4.22
C THR A 78 13.83 -6.55 4.96
N TYR A 79 14.74 -5.67 5.40
CA TYR A 79 14.40 -4.42 6.09
C TYR A 79 13.61 -3.47 5.18
N ASN A 80 13.95 -3.37 3.89
CA ASN A 80 13.20 -2.56 2.93
C ASN A 80 11.74 -3.04 2.81
N VAL A 81 11.53 -4.36 2.72
CA VAL A 81 10.18 -4.94 2.73
C VAL A 81 9.45 -4.57 4.01
N LEU A 82 10.05 -4.80 5.18
CA LEU A 82 9.42 -4.57 6.47
C LEU A 82 9.13 -3.09 6.74
N GLY A 83 10.04 -2.20 6.38
CA GLY A 83 9.89 -0.75 6.54
C GLY A 83 8.78 -0.20 5.65
N THR A 84 8.69 -0.65 4.40
CA THR A 84 7.61 -0.23 3.49
C THR A 84 6.28 -0.86 3.86
N PHE A 85 6.28 -2.11 4.36
CA PHE A 85 5.09 -2.75 4.92
C PHE A 85 4.59 -2.03 6.17
N TYR A 86 5.51 -1.56 7.02
CA TYR A 86 5.17 -0.74 8.18
C TYR A 86 4.48 0.57 7.76
N ALA A 87 5.06 1.29 6.80
CA ALA A 87 4.47 2.52 6.28
C ALA A 87 3.08 2.28 5.66
N TRP A 88 2.89 1.17 4.95
CA TRP A 88 1.59 0.78 4.42
C TRP A 88 0.56 0.53 5.54
N ILE A 89 0.93 -0.17 6.62
CA ILE A 89 0.06 -0.37 7.79
C ILE A 89 -0.33 0.99 8.39
N GLU A 90 0.65 1.83 8.71
CA GLU A 90 0.42 3.14 9.34
C GLU A 90 -0.49 4.03 8.49
N TYR A 91 -0.33 3.97 7.17
CA TYR A 91 -1.19 4.70 6.23
C TYR A 91 -2.66 4.31 6.36
N TYR A 92 -2.96 3.00 6.35
CA TYR A 92 -4.32 2.50 6.50
C TYR A 92 -4.87 2.70 7.92
N GLU A 93 -4.03 2.65 8.96
CA GLU A 93 -4.45 2.98 10.33
C GLU A 93 -4.81 4.46 10.48
N SER A 94 -4.11 5.34 9.77
CA SER A 94 -4.34 6.79 9.85
C SER A 94 -5.57 7.25 9.05
N HIS A 95 -5.83 6.63 7.90
CA HIS A 95 -6.84 7.12 6.95
C HIS A 95 -8.06 6.22 6.82
N TYR A 96 -7.94 4.92 7.08
CA TYR A 96 -8.99 3.93 6.82
C TYR A 96 -9.21 2.97 7.99
N LYS A 97 -8.91 3.40 9.22
CA LYS A 97 -8.91 2.55 10.43
C LYS A 97 -10.14 1.64 10.55
N LYS A 98 -11.34 2.20 10.38
CA LYS A 98 -12.61 1.47 10.52
C LYS A 98 -12.75 0.30 9.55
N ILE A 99 -12.24 0.46 8.33
CA ILE A 99 -12.23 -0.58 7.30
C ILE A 99 -11.04 -1.52 7.49
N PHE A 100 -9.87 -0.96 7.81
CA PHE A 100 -8.62 -1.69 7.90
C PHE A 100 -8.55 -2.63 9.10
N GLU A 101 -8.97 -2.20 10.28
CA GLU A 101 -8.84 -2.96 11.53
C GLU A 101 -9.46 -4.38 11.50
N PRO A 102 -10.72 -4.58 11.04
CA PRO A 102 -11.29 -5.92 10.94
C PRO A 102 -10.56 -6.81 9.92
N ILE A 103 -10.12 -6.24 8.80
CA ILE A 103 -9.36 -6.97 7.78
C ILE A 103 -7.98 -7.35 8.32
N LYS A 104 -7.24 -6.39 8.90
CA LYS A 104 -5.95 -6.63 9.58
C LYS A 104 -6.08 -7.76 10.59
N LYS A 105 -7.10 -7.75 11.45
CA LYS A 105 -7.35 -8.80 12.44
C LYS A 105 -7.60 -10.16 11.78
N LYS A 106 -8.46 -10.22 10.76
CA LYS A 106 -8.73 -11.45 9.99
C LYS A 106 -7.45 -12.08 9.45
N TYR A 107 -6.59 -11.28 8.81
CA TYR A 107 -5.33 -11.76 8.24
C TYR A 107 -4.32 -12.16 9.31
N TYR A 108 -4.20 -11.35 10.37
CA TYR A 108 -3.39 -11.68 11.53
C TYR A 108 -3.83 -12.99 12.18
N ASP A 109 -5.13 -13.24 12.31
CA ASP A 109 -5.58 -14.45 12.98
C ASP A 109 -5.42 -15.72 12.15
N LYS A 110 -5.52 -15.60 10.82
CA LYS A 110 -5.56 -16.73 9.90
C LYS A 110 -4.20 -17.16 9.39
N TYR A 111 -3.29 -16.23 9.08
CA TYR A 111 -2.07 -16.55 8.33
C TYR A 111 -0.81 -16.33 9.17
N PHE A 112 0.05 -17.35 9.22
CA PHE A 112 1.31 -17.29 9.96
C PHE A 112 2.25 -16.25 9.36
N GLU A 113 2.41 -16.24 8.03
CA GLU A 113 3.34 -15.38 7.31
C GLU A 113 3.01 -13.90 7.54
N TYR A 114 1.73 -13.55 7.55
CA TYR A 114 1.31 -12.19 7.90
C TYR A 114 1.65 -11.85 9.35
N ARG A 115 1.35 -12.73 10.33
CA ARG A 115 1.73 -12.50 11.73
C ARG A 115 3.24 -12.36 11.89
N MET A 116 3.99 -13.19 11.19
CA MET A 116 5.44 -13.21 11.25
C MET A 116 6.00 -11.88 10.73
N MET A 117 5.62 -11.46 9.52
CA MET A 117 6.02 -10.17 8.95
C MET A 117 5.55 -8.98 9.79
N TYR A 118 4.34 -9.07 10.36
CA TYR A 118 3.80 -8.07 11.28
C TYR A 118 4.69 -7.92 12.53
N ASN A 119 5.17 -9.00 13.13
CA ASN A 119 6.03 -8.92 14.30
C ASN A 119 7.50 -8.60 13.94
N LEU A 120 8.00 -9.13 12.82
CA LEU A 120 9.36 -8.89 12.34
C LEU A 120 9.66 -7.41 12.11
N ARG A 121 8.68 -6.63 11.61
CA ARG A 121 8.89 -5.19 11.40
C ARG A 121 9.27 -4.46 12.70
N ILE A 122 8.64 -4.84 13.81
CA ILE A 122 8.88 -4.23 15.13
C ILE A 122 10.23 -4.72 15.66
N TYR A 123 10.49 -6.02 15.55
CA TYR A 123 11.75 -6.63 15.97
C TYR A 123 12.95 -6.01 15.24
N MET A 124 12.95 -5.97 13.90
CA MET A 124 14.08 -5.42 13.14
C MET A 124 14.26 -3.91 13.28
N THR A 125 13.23 -3.18 13.73
CA THR A 125 13.34 -1.74 14.00
C THR A 125 13.91 -1.45 15.38
N HIS A 126 13.64 -2.29 16.38
CA HIS A 126 13.89 -1.98 17.80
C HIS A 126 14.82 -2.95 18.52
N CYS A 127 15.14 -4.09 17.92
CA CYS A 127 15.97 -5.13 18.52
C CYS A 127 17.23 -5.33 17.68
N GLU A 128 17.17 -6.20 16.68
CA GLU A 128 18.32 -6.59 15.85
C GLU A 128 17.86 -7.11 14.48
N MET A 129 18.83 -7.37 13.61
CA MET A 129 18.56 -7.92 12.29
C MET A 129 18.16 -9.40 12.38
N ALA A 130 17.07 -9.78 11.70
CA ALA A 130 16.47 -11.11 11.87
C ALA A 130 17.16 -12.24 11.08
N ILE A 131 17.92 -11.91 10.03
CA ILE A 131 18.66 -12.93 9.27
C ILE A 131 20.05 -13.06 9.88
N THR A 132 20.32 -14.21 10.49
CA THR A 132 21.59 -14.51 11.17
C THR A 132 22.33 -15.71 10.57
N LYS A 133 21.65 -16.50 9.73
CA LYS A 133 22.18 -17.78 9.26
C LYS A 133 21.89 -18.07 7.79
N ILE A 134 22.91 -18.57 7.11
CA ILE A 134 22.85 -19.13 5.76
C ILE A 134 23.38 -20.56 5.87
N GLU A 135 22.62 -21.53 5.36
CA GLU A 135 23.02 -22.93 5.32
C GLU A 135 23.20 -23.39 3.88
N PHE A 136 24.31 -24.07 3.61
CA PHE A 136 24.58 -24.69 2.33
C PHE A 136 24.18 -26.16 2.37
N TRP A 137 23.43 -26.61 1.36
CA TRP A 137 23.11 -28.03 1.17
C TRP A 137 23.94 -28.61 0.02
N PRO A 138 25.05 -29.32 0.30
CA PRO A 138 25.97 -29.80 -0.75
C PRO A 138 25.31 -30.71 -1.79
N GLY A 139 24.39 -31.57 -1.36
CA GLY A 139 23.68 -32.51 -2.24
C GLY A 139 22.70 -31.88 -3.24
N LYS A 140 22.26 -30.64 -3.01
CA LYS A 140 21.37 -29.89 -3.93
C LYS A 140 22.06 -28.69 -4.58
N LEU A 141 23.27 -28.35 -4.12
CA LEU A 141 23.98 -27.12 -4.48
C LEU A 141 23.13 -25.86 -4.24
N GLU A 142 22.26 -25.91 -3.23
CA GLU A 142 21.33 -24.83 -2.87
C GLU A 142 21.79 -24.16 -1.56
N MET A 143 21.55 -22.86 -1.45
CA MET A 143 21.69 -22.12 -0.20
C MET A 143 20.32 -21.78 0.35
N TYR A 144 20.15 -22.00 1.65
CA TYR A 144 18.93 -21.69 2.36
C TYR A 144 19.22 -20.59 3.38
N ILE A 145 18.29 -19.66 3.50
CA ILE A 145 18.42 -18.46 4.32
C ILE A 145 17.34 -18.53 5.37
N TYR A 146 17.75 -18.53 6.64
CA TYR A 146 16.85 -18.83 7.74
C TYR A 146 16.74 -17.68 8.72
N ILE A 147 15.54 -17.55 9.29
CA ILE A 147 15.30 -16.85 10.54
C ILE A 147 15.20 -17.91 11.64
N GLU A 148 15.97 -17.75 12.71
CA GLU A 148 16.01 -18.68 13.83
C GLU A 148 15.00 -18.23 14.92
N PRO A 149 14.00 -19.06 15.27
CA PRO A 149 13.01 -18.71 16.30
C PRO A 149 13.65 -18.36 17.65
N GLU A 150 14.74 -19.04 18.02
CA GLU A 150 15.47 -18.78 19.26
C GLU A 150 15.94 -17.33 19.37
N ASN A 151 16.52 -16.76 18.30
CA ASN A 151 17.03 -15.39 18.30
C ASN A 151 15.89 -14.38 18.48
N LEU A 152 14.74 -14.62 17.85
CA LEU A 152 13.57 -13.77 18.02
C LEU A 152 13.02 -13.80 19.45
N LEU A 153 13.02 -14.98 20.08
CA LEU A 153 12.50 -15.19 21.43
C LEU A 153 13.34 -14.49 22.52
N GLN A 154 14.61 -14.21 22.25
CA GLN A 154 15.47 -13.41 23.15
C GLN A 154 14.90 -12.01 23.40
N ASN A 155 14.16 -11.46 22.43
CA ASN A 155 13.49 -10.15 22.54
C ASN A 155 11.95 -10.27 22.51
N SER A 156 11.42 -11.32 23.12
CA SER A 156 9.98 -11.64 23.12
C SER A 156 9.06 -10.55 23.69
N SER A 157 9.57 -9.60 24.49
CA SER A 157 8.79 -8.49 25.06
C SER A 157 8.16 -7.55 24.01
N ARG A 158 8.71 -7.53 22.79
CA ARG A 158 8.20 -6.74 21.67
C ARG A 158 7.31 -7.55 20.71
N LEU A 159 7.21 -8.85 20.93
CA LEU A 159 6.44 -9.76 20.10
C LEU A 159 5.04 -9.97 20.69
N GLN A 160 4.06 -10.22 19.84
CA GLN A 160 2.70 -10.52 20.29
C GLN A 160 2.59 -11.97 20.78
N LYS A 161 1.76 -12.20 21.81
CA LYS A 161 1.60 -13.52 22.46
C LYS A 161 1.38 -14.68 21.49
N LYS A 162 0.57 -14.46 20.44
CA LYS A 162 0.26 -15.50 19.44
C LYS A 162 1.51 -15.96 18.68
N ILE A 163 2.36 -15.03 18.22
CA ILE A 163 3.58 -15.40 17.50
C ILE A 163 4.60 -16.03 18.45
N ILE A 164 4.66 -15.59 19.71
CA ILE A 164 5.57 -16.17 20.72
C ILE A 164 5.28 -17.67 20.88
N THR A 165 4.00 -18.05 21.03
CA THR A 165 3.62 -19.47 21.16
C THR A 165 4.00 -20.29 19.92
N GLU A 166 3.84 -19.73 18.72
CA GLU A 166 4.24 -20.39 17.47
C GLU A 166 5.77 -20.55 17.40
N LEU A 167 6.54 -19.51 17.72
CA LEU A 167 8.01 -19.53 17.71
C LEU A 167 8.58 -20.49 18.77
N GLN A 168 7.97 -20.57 19.96
CA GLN A 168 8.35 -21.53 21.00
C GLN A 168 8.18 -22.97 20.50
N LYS A 169 7.02 -23.26 19.88
CA LYS A 169 6.79 -24.58 19.29
C LYS A 169 7.82 -24.90 18.21
N MET A 170 8.06 -23.98 17.27
CA MET A 170 9.07 -24.16 16.22
C MET A 170 10.47 -24.42 16.79
N ARG A 171 10.87 -23.67 17.82
CA ARG A 171 12.14 -23.91 18.51
C ARG A 171 12.19 -25.30 19.14
N ASP A 172 11.14 -25.69 19.87
CA ASP A 172 11.07 -26.99 20.55
C ASP A 172 11.09 -28.16 19.53
N ASP A 173 10.53 -27.94 18.34
CA ASP A 173 10.54 -28.87 17.21
C ASP A 173 11.82 -28.76 16.34
N ASN A 174 12.79 -27.91 16.72
CA ASN A 174 14.02 -27.60 15.99
C ASN A 174 13.80 -27.14 14.52
N GLU A 175 12.67 -26.47 14.28
CA GLU A 175 12.29 -25.87 13.01
C GLU A 175 12.93 -24.49 12.83
N LYS A 176 13.12 -24.11 11.56
CA LYS A 176 13.57 -22.79 11.13
C LYS A 176 12.56 -22.18 10.18
N ILE A 177 12.55 -20.87 10.08
CA ILE A 177 11.72 -20.16 9.11
C ILE A 177 12.58 -19.90 7.87
N ASP A 178 12.26 -20.57 6.77
CA ASP A 178 12.87 -20.29 5.47
C ASP A 178 12.39 -18.92 4.96
N LEU A 179 13.33 -18.02 4.69
CA LEU A 179 13.01 -16.66 4.26
C LEU A 179 12.33 -16.64 2.88
N TYR A 180 12.74 -17.50 1.95
CA TYR A 180 12.17 -17.52 0.62
C TYR A 180 10.71 -18.01 0.65
N GLU A 181 10.44 -19.10 1.38
CA GLU A 181 9.08 -19.63 1.56
C GLU A 181 8.18 -18.63 2.33
N LEU A 182 8.71 -18.00 3.39
CA LEU A 182 8.00 -16.94 4.11
C LEU A 182 7.60 -15.80 3.17
N MET A 183 8.54 -15.35 2.33
CA MET A 183 8.29 -14.24 1.40
C MET A 183 7.30 -14.61 0.29
N LEU A 184 7.35 -15.84 -0.24
CA LEU A 184 6.38 -16.34 -1.20
C LEU A 184 4.97 -16.42 -0.60
N GLY A 185 4.85 -16.92 0.62
CA GLY A 185 3.57 -16.94 1.34
C GLY A 185 3.06 -15.53 1.61
N PHE A 186 3.94 -14.65 2.09
CA PHE A 186 3.59 -13.27 2.39
C PHE A 186 3.15 -12.48 1.14
N GLU A 187 3.81 -12.63 -0.01
CA GLU A 187 3.42 -11.96 -1.26
C GLU A 187 1.95 -12.22 -1.61
N LYS A 188 1.55 -13.50 -1.54
CA LYS A 188 0.18 -13.95 -1.84
C LYS A 188 -0.81 -13.35 -0.85
N ILE A 189 -0.47 -13.39 0.44
CA ILE A 189 -1.33 -12.90 1.52
C ILE A 189 -1.49 -11.39 1.45
N PHE A 190 -0.38 -10.66 1.28
CA PHE A 190 -0.37 -9.20 1.15
C PHE A 190 -1.18 -8.73 -0.05
N THR A 191 -1.00 -9.38 -1.21
CA THR A 191 -1.77 -9.06 -2.43
C THR A 191 -3.26 -9.32 -2.23
N SER A 192 -3.62 -10.44 -1.59
CA SER A 192 -5.02 -10.75 -1.26
C SER A 192 -5.61 -9.71 -0.31
N MET A 193 -4.87 -9.33 0.74
CA MET A 193 -5.30 -8.35 1.72
C MET A 193 -5.53 -6.97 1.08
N HIS A 194 -4.63 -6.53 0.21
CA HIS A 194 -4.77 -5.25 -0.46
C HIS A 194 -5.96 -5.23 -1.42
N LYS A 195 -6.20 -6.31 -2.18
CA LYS A 195 -7.40 -6.45 -3.03
C LYS A 195 -8.69 -6.40 -2.22
N GLU A 196 -8.71 -7.07 -1.06
CA GLU A 196 -9.86 -7.05 -0.16
C GLU A 196 -10.12 -5.64 0.41
N LEU A 197 -9.05 -4.92 0.78
CA LEU A 197 -9.15 -3.52 1.23
C LEU A 197 -9.73 -2.60 0.17
N LEU A 198 -9.28 -2.73 -1.08
CA LEU A 198 -9.78 -1.86 -2.16
C LEU A 198 -11.23 -2.17 -2.52
N LYS A 199 -11.64 -3.43 -2.48
CA LYS A 199 -13.05 -3.80 -2.60
C LYS A 199 -13.90 -3.22 -1.47
N ALA A 200 -13.36 -3.16 -0.25
CA ALA A 200 -14.06 -2.56 0.88
C ALA A 200 -14.16 -1.03 0.79
N LEU A 201 -13.20 -0.38 0.11
CA LEU A 201 -13.20 1.07 -0.13
C LEU A 201 -14.06 1.48 -1.33
N GLU A 202 -14.32 0.57 -2.27
CA GLU A 202 -15.06 0.83 -3.51
C GLU A 202 -16.39 1.58 -3.31
N PRO A 203 -17.27 1.23 -2.34
CA PRO A 203 -18.53 1.96 -2.14
C PRO A 203 -18.32 3.42 -1.74
N GLU A 204 -17.35 3.69 -0.87
CA GLU A 204 -17.00 5.04 -0.41
C GLU A 204 -16.47 5.88 -1.58
N LEU A 205 -15.57 5.30 -2.38
CA LEU A 205 -15.00 5.99 -3.55
C LEU A 205 -16.03 6.22 -4.65
N GLN A 206 -16.92 5.26 -4.88
CA GLN A 206 -18.00 5.44 -5.85
C GLN A 206 -18.96 6.56 -5.42
N ASN A 207 -19.26 6.68 -4.12
CA ASN A 207 -20.06 7.78 -3.62
C ASN A 207 -19.40 9.14 -3.89
N VAL A 208 -18.11 9.27 -3.56
CA VAL A 208 -17.34 10.50 -3.82
C VAL A 208 -17.28 10.84 -5.30
N LEU A 209 -17.08 9.85 -6.18
CA LEU A 209 -17.11 10.06 -7.63
C LEU A 209 -18.49 10.51 -8.12
N ASN A 210 -19.57 9.94 -7.58
CA ASN A 210 -20.94 10.33 -7.92
C ASN A 210 -21.23 11.78 -7.49
N GLU A 211 -20.69 12.23 -6.36
CA GLU A 211 -20.82 13.61 -5.89
C GLU A 211 -20.03 14.61 -6.76
N ILE A 212 -18.90 14.19 -7.35
CA ILE A 212 -18.11 15.04 -8.26
C ILE A 212 -18.71 15.06 -9.69
N ASN A 213 -19.38 13.98 -10.11
CA ASN A 213 -19.87 13.80 -11.47
C ASN A 213 -20.73 14.95 -12.04
N PRO A 214 -21.64 15.61 -11.26
CA PRO A 214 -22.42 16.76 -11.73
C PRO A 214 -21.57 17.94 -12.22
N TYR A 215 -20.32 18.03 -11.78
CA TYR A 215 -19.38 19.09 -12.13
C TYR A 215 -18.52 18.77 -13.35
N LEU A 216 -18.68 17.58 -13.92
CA LEU A 216 -18.00 17.13 -15.12
C LEU A 216 -18.91 17.28 -16.33
N GLN A 217 -18.30 17.52 -17.49
CA GLN A 217 -19.02 17.53 -18.76
C GLN A 217 -18.32 16.63 -19.77
N PHE A 218 -19.12 15.93 -20.56
CA PHE A 218 -18.62 15.03 -21.60
C PHE A 218 -19.04 15.52 -22.99
N THR A 219 -18.26 15.17 -24.00
CA THR A 219 -18.63 15.32 -25.41
C THR A 219 -19.67 14.26 -25.79
N SER A 220 -20.32 14.41 -26.94
CA SER A 220 -21.22 13.39 -27.51
C SER A 220 -20.54 12.03 -27.68
N GLU A 221 -19.23 12.02 -27.98
CA GLU A 221 -18.39 10.82 -28.06
C GLU A 221 -18.00 10.22 -26.69
N GLY A 222 -18.46 10.78 -25.58
CA GLY A 222 -18.14 10.30 -24.22
C GLY A 222 -16.78 10.74 -23.67
N LYS A 223 -16.03 11.62 -24.35
CA LYS A 223 -14.75 12.16 -23.84
C LYS A 223 -15.02 13.26 -22.84
N ALA A 224 -14.30 13.28 -21.71
CA ALA A 224 -14.43 14.36 -20.74
C ALA A 224 -13.87 15.68 -21.29
N LYS A 225 -14.63 16.77 -21.13
CA LYS A 225 -14.18 18.14 -21.40
C LYS A 225 -13.28 18.63 -20.27
N LEU A 226 -12.44 19.64 -20.53
CA LEU A 226 -11.62 20.25 -19.49
C LEU A 226 -12.50 21.09 -18.54
N CYS A 227 -12.80 20.55 -17.37
CA CYS A 227 -13.59 21.20 -16.33
C CYS A 227 -12.68 21.78 -15.25
N TYR A 228 -12.99 23.00 -14.80
CA TYR A 228 -12.22 23.73 -13.80
C TYR A 228 -13.12 24.35 -12.73
N ILE A 229 -12.61 24.36 -11.49
CA ILE A 229 -13.06 25.32 -10.48
C ILE A 229 -12.37 26.64 -10.76
N TYR A 230 -13.16 27.70 -10.78
CA TYR A 230 -12.74 29.04 -11.17
C TYR A 230 -13.10 30.06 -10.09
N GLU A 231 -12.15 30.89 -9.71
CA GLU A 231 -12.34 31.96 -8.73
C GLU A 231 -12.73 33.24 -9.47
N LYS A 232 -13.91 33.78 -9.15
CA LYS A 232 -14.46 34.96 -9.85
C LYS A 232 -13.67 36.24 -9.56
N GLU A 233 -13.15 36.37 -8.34
CA GLU A 233 -12.51 37.60 -7.85
C GLU A 233 -11.14 37.83 -8.49
N THR A 234 -10.39 36.76 -8.74
CA THR A 234 -9.05 36.83 -9.33
C THR A 234 -9.02 36.49 -10.82
N ASP A 235 -10.15 36.06 -11.38
CA ASP A 235 -10.31 35.60 -12.77
C ASP A 235 -9.41 34.38 -13.10
N LYS A 236 -9.11 33.53 -12.10
CA LYS A 236 -8.18 32.39 -12.23
C LYS A 236 -8.88 31.03 -12.19
N ARG A 237 -8.34 30.10 -12.99
CA ARG A 237 -8.61 28.66 -12.87
C ARG A 237 -7.80 28.14 -11.68
N VAL A 238 -8.49 27.69 -10.64
CA VAL A 238 -7.86 27.30 -9.37
C VAL A 238 -7.57 25.80 -9.33
N TYR A 239 -8.46 24.98 -9.91
CA TYR A 239 -8.31 23.53 -9.89
C TYR A 239 -8.86 22.87 -11.16
N SER A 240 -8.19 21.85 -11.69
CA SER A 240 -8.66 21.09 -12.86
C SER A 240 -9.32 19.78 -12.42
N LEU A 241 -10.65 19.76 -12.43
CA LEU A 241 -11.45 18.59 -12.03
C LEU A 241 -11.22 17.42 -12.98
N THR A 242 -11.31 17.65 -14.29
CA THR A 242 -11.17 16.57 -15.28
C THR A 242 -9.77 15.97 -15.28
N ALA A 243 -8.72 16.80 -15.18
CA ALA A 243 -7.35 16.30 -15.15
C ALA A 243 -7.11 15.43 -13.90
N PHE A 244 -7.61 15.89 -12.74
CA PHE A 244 -7.51 15.13 -11.50
C PHE A 244 -8.26 13.80 -11.57
N ILE A 245 -9.54 13.80 -12.00
CA ILE A 245 -10.34 12.57 -12.10
C ILE A 245 -9.72 11.60 -13.11
N GLY A 246 -9.21 12.11 -14.24
CA GLY A 246 -8.47 11.29 -15.21
C GLY A 246 -7.24 10.62 -14.59
N ALA A 247 -6.45 11.36 -13.81
CA ALA A 247 -5.30 10.82 -13.09
C ALA A 247 -5.70 9.79 -12.03
N PHE A 248 -6.77 10.06 -11.28
CA PHE A 248 -7.34 9.13 -10.30
C PHE A 248 -7.75 7.81 -10.94
N ILE A 249 -8.57 7.85 -12.00
CA ILE A 249 -9.05 6.65 -12.69
C ILE A 249 -7.89 5.86 -13.29
N ASN A 250 -6.97 6.52 -14.01
CA ASN A 250 -5.80 5.85 -14.59
C ASN A 250 -4.97 5.15 -13.50
N LYS A 251 -4.76 5.84 -12.37
CA LYS A 251 -4.03 5.25 -11.26
C LYS A 251 -4.78 4.10 -10.64
N MET A 252 -6.06 4.23 -10.31
CA MET A 252 -6.79 3.22 -9.54
C MET A 252 -7.23 2.01 -10.39
N CYS A 253 -7.54 2.20 -11.67
CA CYS A 253 -8.01 1.13 -12.57
C CYS A 253 -6.89 0.28 -13.20
N ASN A 254 -5.64 0.76 -13.21
CA ASN A 254 -4.53 -0.07 -13.73
C ASN A 254 -4.34 -1.33 -12.85
N PRO A 255 -4.29 -2.53 -13.44
CA PRO A 255 -4.21 -3.77 -12.67
C PRO A 255 -2.92 -3.84 -11.84
N TYR A 256 -3.06 -4.37 -10.62
CA TYR A 256 -2.02 -4.68 -9.64
C TYR A 256 -0.92 -5.59 -10.18
#